data_AF-A0A7S2EYP7-F1
#
_entry.id   AF-A0A7S2EYP7-F1
#
_cell.length_a   1.000
_cell.length_b   1.000
_cell.length_c   1.000
_cell.angle_alpha   90.00
_cell.angle_beta   90.00
_cell.angle_gamma   90.00
#
_symmetry.space_group_name_H-M   'P 1'
#
loop_
_entity.id
_entity.type
_entity.pdbx_description
1 polymer ?
#
loop_
_entity_poly.entity_id
_entity_poly.type
_entity_poly.pdbx_seq_one_letter_code
_entity_poly.pdbx_strand_id
1 'polypeptide(L)'
;CKVCDFCGEGSGPQGTLMYGCTICDTDACARCYGVSQSPSISSQSSVSSQSSQGARKFAVGAKVVIKGLNSASGAPLNGKTAKVISHAGGDGKYTVQLIGDGNRTYKLKEACLMEPPAQKFANGATVTIRGLNSAAGAPLNGKMATVISYGESDRKYAMQLLGESRTVKVREDCLMVPSQRHPNGTLVRVHGITGRPALNGRLGTICSFNAATGRYEVDCVPDIHAGVSAERVAILPSKFEVLPSAEELD
;
A
#
# COMPACT_ATOMS: atom_id res chain seq x y z
N CYS A 1 -13.24 -43.47 -24.60
CA CYS A 1 -12.04 -42.91 -23.95
C CYS A 1 -12.40 -41.53 -23.40
N LYS A 2 -12.20 -41.27 -22.11
CA LYS A 2 -12.41 -39.92 -21.55
C LYS A 2 -11.31 -38.99 -22.09
N VAL A 3 -11.70 -37.79 -22.52
CA VAL A 3 -10.81 -36.75 -23.08
C VAL A 3 -10.61 -35.69 -22.00
N CYS A 4 -9.40 -35.13 -21.89
CA CYS A 4 -9.17 -34.04 -20.94
C CYS A 4 -9.87 -32.77 -21.43
N ASP A 5 -10.74 -32.19 -20.61
CA ASP A 5 -11.50 -30.99 -20.99
C ASP A 5 -10.61 -29.74 -21.16
N PHE A 6 -9.42 -29.73 -20.55
CA PHE A 6 -8.52 -28.57 -20.57
C PHE A 6 -7.58 -28.52 -21.78
N CYS A 7 -7.05 -29.65 -22.21
CA CYS A 7 -6.12 -29.70 -23.34
C CYS A 7 -6.71 -30.37 -24.60
N GLY A 8 -7.88 -30.99 -24.49
CA GLY A 8 -8.52 -31.71 -25.61
C GLY A 8 -7.77 -32.97 -26.04
N GLU A 9 -6.66 -33.33 -25.38
CA GLU A 9 -5.94 -34.56 -25.69
C GLU A 9 -6.71 -35.77 -25.14
N GLY A 10 -7.04 -36.68 -26.05
CA GLY A 10 -7.61 -37.98 -25.70
C GLY A 10 -6.59 -38.76 -24.88
N SER A 11 -7.06 -39.40 -23.81
CA SER A 11 -6.32 -40.26 -22.87
C SER A 11 -4.86 -40.49 -23.26
N GLY A 12 -3.93 -39.87 -22.52
CA GLY A 12 -2.52 -40.23 -22.56
C GLY A 12 -2.32 -41.76 -22.38
N PRO A 13 -1.10 -42.26 -22.59
CA PRO A 13 -0.83 -43.71 -22.66
C PRO A 13 -1.51 -44.49 -21.54
N GLN A 14 -1.96 -45.71 -21.84
CA GLN A 14 -2.71 -46.58 -20.94
C GLN A 14 -2.15 -46.53 -19.50
N GLY A 15 -2.99 -46.13 -18.54
CA GLY A 15 -2.61 -45.98 -17.13
C GLY A 15 -2.53 -44.54 -16.60
N THR A 16 -2.89 -43.53 -17.41
CA THR A 16 -2.91 -42.14 -16.94
C THR A 16 -4.10 -41.89 -15.99
N LEU A 17 -3.82 -41.52 -14.73
CA LEU A 17 -4.84 -41.10 -13.76
C LEU A 17 -5.49 -39.78 -14.19
N MET A 18 -6.83 -39.77 -14.25
CA MET A 18 -7.64 -38.57 -14.50
C MET A 18 -8.20 -38.06 -13.18
N TYR A 19 -8.12 -36.75 -12.95
CA TYR A 19 -8.66 -36.08 -11.78
C TYR A 19 -9.99 -35.42 -12.18
N GLY A 20 -11.10 -36.01 -11.72
CA GLY A 20 -12.45 -35.54 -12.01
C GLY A 20 -13.06 -34.81 -10.81
N CYS A 21 -13.75 -33.69 -11.07
CA CYS A 21 -14.61 -33.05 -10.06
C CYS A 21 -16.02 -33.65 -10.15
N THR A 22 -16.51 -34.27 -9.08
CA THR A 22 -17.84 -34.91 -9.04
C THR A 22 -19.01 -33.93 -9.11
N ILE A 23 -18.76 -32.62 -8.96
CA ILE A 23 -19.78 -31.58 -8.95
C ILE A 23 -20.04 -31.01 -10.35
N CYS A 24 -18.98 -30.87 -11.17
CA CYS A 24 -19.07 -30.25 -12.49
C CYS A 24 -18.64 -31.16 -13.65
N ASP A 25 -18.44 -32.44 -13.37
CA ASP A 25 -18.08 -33.52 -14.31
C ASP A 25 -16.86 -33.19 -15.20
N THR A 26 -15.99 -32.30 -14.71
CA THR A 26 -14.79 -31.86 -15.44
C THR A 26 -13.66 -32.84 -15.19
N ASP A 27 -13.11 -33.40 -16.26
CA ASP A 27 -12.00 -34.36 -16.22
C ASP A 27 -10.68 -33.69 -16.66
N ALA A 28 -9.73 -33.58 -15.74
CA ALA A 28 -8.39 -33.05 -16.03
C ALA A 28 -7.34 -34.18 -16.00
N CYS A 29 -6.42 -34.17 -16.97
CA CYS A 29 -5.25 -35.04 -16.91
C CYS A 29 -4.27 -34.56 -15.82
N ALA A 30 -3.43 -35.47 -15.32
CA ALA A 30 -2.43 -35.16 -14.30
C ALA A 30 -1.54 -33.95 -14.66
N ARG A 31 -1.26 -33.74 -15.95
CA ARG A 31 -0.47 -32.61 -16.44
C ARG A 31 -1.20 -31.27 -16.29
N CYS A 32 -2.50 -31.21 -16.59
CA CYS A 32 -3.30 -30.00 -16.45
C CYS A 32 -3.60 -29.72 -14.97
N TYR A 33 -3.85 -30.76 -14.18
CA TYR A 33 -4.18 -30.64 -12.75
C TYR A 33 -3.03 -30.01 -11.94
N GLY A 34 -1.77 -30.31 -12.29
CA GLY A 34 -0.58 -29.73 -11.64
C GLY A 34 -0.32 -28.25 -11.95
N VAL A 35 -0.99 -27.68 -12.94
CA VAL A 35 -0.84 -26.26 -13.35
C VAL A 35 -1.98 -25.40 -12.79
N SER A 36 -3.05 -26.01 -12.27
CA SER A 36 -4.25 -25.33 -11.78
C SER A 36 -4.22 -24.96 -10.29
N GLN A 37 -3.06 -24.73 -9.69
CA GLN A 37 -2.98 -23.83 -8.53
C GLN A 37 -2.69 -22.41 -9.01
N SER A 38 -3.79 -21.66 -9.18
CA SER A 38 -3.90 -20.19 -9.35
C SER A 38 -3.77 -19.63 -10.78
N PRO A 39 -4.77 -18.88 -11.28
CA PRO A 39 -4.72 -18.30 -12.61
C PRO A 39 -3.94 -16.97 -12.59
N SER A 40 -2.91 -16.87 -13.41
CA SER A 40 -2.46 -15.56 -13.92
C SER A 40 -2.23 -15.68 -15.42
N ILE A 41 -3.20 -15.17 -16.16
CA ILE A 41 -3.14 -14.95 -17.60
C ILE A 41 -1.96 -14.01 -17.87
N SER A 42 -0.91 -14.53 -18.49
CA SER A 42 0.06 -13.71 -19.22
C SER A 42 0.43 -14.44 -20.50
N SER A 43 -0.20 -13.97 -21.57
CA SER A 43 0.07 -14.33 -22.95
C SER A 43 1.55 -14.08 -23.24
N GLN A 44 2.21 -15.16 -23.65
CA GLN A 44 3.60 -15.17 -24.06
C GLN A 44 3.78 -14.37 -25.36
N SER A 45 4.82 -13.55 -25.40
CA SER A 45 5.54 -13.26 -26.63
C SER A 45 7.02 -13.28 -26.27
N SER A 46 7.57 -14.47 -26.43
CA SER A 46 8.98 -14.81 -26.29
C SER A 46 9.76 -14.37 -27.51
N VAL A 47 10.75 -13.50 -27.30
CA VAL A 47 12.02 -13.63 -28.03
C VAL A 47 13.15 -13.34 -27.06
N SER A 48 13.89 -14.41 -26.79
CA SER A 48 15.13 -14.52 -26.03
C SER A 48 16.24 -13.68 -26.65
N SER A 49 17.09 -13.08 -25.81
CA SER A 49 18.55 -13.04 -26.00
C SER A 49 19.25 -12.64 -24.71
N GLN A 50 20.09 -13.54 -24.25
CA GLN A 50 21.02 -13.42 -23.13
C GLN A 50 22.03 -12.30 -23.40
N SER A 51 22.34 -11.48 -22.39
CA SER A 51 23.69 -10.93 -22.22
C SER A 51 23.89 -10.45 -20.78
N SER A 52 24.81 -11.11 -20.10
CA SER A 52 25.48 -10.72 -18.86
C SER A 52 25.90 -9.24 -18.84
N GLN A 53 25.22 -8.40 -18.05
CA GLN A 53 25.66 -7.05 -17.70
C GLN A 53 25.18 -6.73 -16.28
N GLY A 54 26.03 -6.09 -15.49
CA GLY A 54 25.92 -5.91 -14.03
C GLY A 54 24.53 -5.51 -13.53
N ALA A 55 24.22 -5.96 -12.31
CA ALA A 55 22.93 -5.77 -11.62
C ALA A 55 22.41 -4.34 -11.81
N ARG A 56 21.44 -4.19 -12.72
CA ARG A 56 20.83 -2.90 -13.04
C ARG A 56 19.94 -2.50 -11.87
N LYS A 57 20.17 -1.33 -11.29
CA LYS A 57 19.43 -0.89 -10.09
C LYS A 57 17.96 -0.56 -10.36
N PHE A 58 17.64 -0.03 -11.54
CA PHE A 58 16.26 0.34 -11.90
C PHE A 58 15.80 -0.38 -13.16
N ALA A 59 14.63 -1.01 -13.10
CA ALA A 59 14.01 -1.67 -14.25
C ALA A 59 13.37 -0.64 -15.21
N VAL A 60 13.27 -1.00 -16.49
CA VAL A 60 12.45 -0.23 -17.45
C VAL A 60 11.00 -0.24 -16.98
N GLY A 61 10.36 0.93 -16.98
CA GLY A 61 9.02 1.16 -16.43
C GLY A 61 8.99 1.56 -14.97
N ALA A 62 10.11 1.43 -14.22
CA ALA A 62 10.18 1.84 -12.82
C ALA A 62 9.98 3.36 -12.67
N LYS A 63 9.35 3.76 -11.57
CA LYS A 63 9.28 5.16 -11.14
C LYS A 63 10.55 5.48 -10.35
N VAL A 64 11.14 6.63 -10.62
CA VAL A 64 12.37 7.12 -9.97
C VAL A 64 12.23 8.60 -9.68
N VAL A 65 12.91 9.09 -8.65
CA VAL A 65 13.00 10.51 -8.32
C VAL A 65 14.36 11.02 -8.73
N ILE A 66 14.38 12.18 -9.37
CA ILE A 66 15.61 12.82 -9.82
C ILE A 66 16.23 13.58 -8.65
N LYS A 67 17.54 13.42 -8.44
CA LYS A 67 18.30 14.16 -7.43
C LYS A 67 19.73 14.48 -7.87
N GLY A 68 20.37 15.40 -7.16
CA GLY A 68 21.82 15.63 -7.29
C GLY A 68 22.25 16.24 -8.63
N LEU A 69 21.33 16.84 -9.39
CA LEU A 69 21.68 17.61 -10.58
C LEU A 69 22.07 19.04 -10.18
N ASN A 70 23.33 19.40 -10.47
CA ASN A 70 23.90 20.70 -10.12
C ASN A 70 24.00 21.66 -11.32
N SER A 71 23.62 21.22 -12.52
CA SER A 71 23.62 22.09 -13.70
C SER A 71 22.43 23.06 -13.67
N ALA A 72 22.57 24.24 -14.28
CA ALA A 72 21.49 25.23 -14.36
C ALA A 72 20.20 24.67 -14.99
N SER A 73 20.32 23.75 -15.96
CA SER A 73 19.20 23.07 -16.60
C SER A 73 18.68 21.84 -15.84
N GLY A 74 19.50 21.24 -14.97
CA GLY A 74 19.17 20.02 -14.23
C GLY A 74 18.66 20.26 -12.82
N ALA A 75 19.11 21.32 -12.15
CA ALA A 75 18.64 21.74 -10.83
C ALA A 75 17.10 21.80 -10.69
N PRO A 76 16.33 22.36 -11.65
CA PRO A 76 14.86 22.39 -11.55
C PRO A 76 14.18 21.01 -11.72
N LEU A 77 14.93 19.97 -12.07
CA LEU A 77 14.42 18.61 -12.18
C LEU A 77 14.55 17.83 -10.86
N ASN A 78 15.37 18.31 -9.92
CA ASN A 78 15.55 17.65 -8.62
C ASN A 78 14.21 17.63 -7.87
N GLY A 79 13.83 16.46 -7.36
CA GLY A 79 12.57 16.21 -6.68
C GLY A 79 11.37 15.97 -7.61
N LYS A 80 11.59 15.92 -8.93
CA LYS A 80 10.55 15.46 -9.87
C LYS A 80 10.61 13.93 -10.04
N THR A 81 9.44 13.31 -10.15
CA THR A 81 9.29 11.88 -10.46
C THR A 81 9.34 11.64 -11.97
N ALA A 82 10.06 10.60 -12.37
CA ALA A 82 10.19 10.16 -13.75
C ALA A 82 9.96 8.65 -13.89
N LYS A 83 9.58 8.21 -15.09
CA LYS A 83 9.49 6.80 -15.46
C LYS A 83 10.71 6.42 -16.29
N VAL A 84 11.38 5.32 -15.94
CA VAL A 84 12.50 4.79 -16.74
C VAL A 84 11.94 4.25 -18.06
N ILE A 85 12.41 4.79 -19.19
CA ILE A 85 11.99 4.37 -20.54
C ILE A 85 13.00 3.40 -21.14
N SER A 86 14.28 3.70 -20.99
CA SER A 86 15.36 2.84 -21.46
C SER A 86 16.63 3.07 -20.65
N HIS A 87 17.55 2.12 -20.69
CA HIS A 87 18.89 2.27 -20.15
C HIS A 87 19.88 1.99 -21.27
N ALA A 88 20.77 2.94 -21.56
CA ALA A 88 21.80 2.74 -22.57
C ALA A 88 22.91 1.86 -21.95
N GLY A 89 23.02 0.63 -22.43
CA GLY A 89 23.89 -0.40 -21.83
C GLY A 89 25.40 -0.09 -21.81
N GLY A 90 25.85 1.02 -22.40
CA GLY A 90 27.26 1.36 -22.52
C GLY A 90 27.75 2.51 -21.63
N ASP A 91 26.88 3.40 -21.14
CA ASP A 91 27.30 4.64 -20.45
C ASP A 91 26.76 4.81 -19.03
N GLY A 92 26.03 3.80 -18.50
CA GLY A 92 25.45 3.82 -17.16
C GLY A 92 24.38 4.91 -16.98
N LYS A 93 23.78 5.37 -18.09
CA LYS A 93 22.73 6.38 -18.09
C LYS A 93 21.37 5.76 -18.39
N TYR A 94 20.39 6.27 -17.67
CA TYR A 94 18.98 5.96 -17.81
C TYR A 94 18.31 7.09 -18.58
N THR A 95 17.52 6.73 -19.59
CA THR A 95 16.57 7.63 -20.24
C THR A 95 15.28 7.57 -19.44
N VAL A 96 14.91 8.69 -18.81
CA VAL A 96 13.72 8.80 -17.98
C VAL A 96 12.75 9.83 -18.55
N GLN A 97 11.45 9.61 -18.44
CA GLN A 97 10.40 10.53 -18.84
C GLN A 97 9.76 11.14 -17.60
N LEU A 98 9.70 12.47 -17.49
CA LEU A 98 9.02 13.12 -16.36
C LEU A 98 7.52 12.83 -16.38
N ILE A 99 6.96 12.48 -15.23
CA ILE A 99 5.52 12.27 -15.09
C ILE A 99 4.86 13.65 -15.00
N GLY A 100 3.96 13.97 -15.95
CA GLY A 100 3.19 15.22 -15.96
C GLY A 100 3.79 16.38 -16.77
N ASP A 101 4.99 16.24 -17.33
CA ASP A 101 5.65 17.25 -18.18
C ASP A 101 5.62 16.82 -19.69
N GLY A 102 4.63 16.01 -20.05
CA GLY A 102 4.45 15.47 -21.41
C GLY A 102 5.40 14.31 -21.76
N ASN A 103 5.84 14.25 -23.03
CA ASN A 103 6.73 13.19 -23.54
C ASN A 103 8.22 13.55 -23.51
N ARG A 104 8.62 14.49 -22.64
CA ARG A 104 10.01 14.91 -22.50
C ARG A 104 10.83 13.85 -21.79
N THR A 105 11.95 13.46 -22.41
CA THR A 105 12.88 12.47 -21.87
C THR A 105 14.22 13.11 -21.52
N TYR A 106 14.87 12.59 -20.49
CA TYR A 106 16.14 13.06 -19.95
C TYR A 106 17.10 11.89 -19.78
N LYS A 107 18.36 12.08 -20.15
CA LYS A 107 19.42 11.08 -19.93
C LYS A 107 20.16 11.41 -18.65
N LEU A 108 19.99 10.59 -17.62
CA LEU A 108 20.53 10.80 -16.27
C LEU A 108 21.40 9.64 -15.83
N LYS A 109 22.45 9.92 -15.05
CA LYS A 109 23.26 8.87 -14.42
C LYS A 109 22.47 8.18 -13.32
N GLU A 110 22.80 6.92 -13.04
CA GLU A 110 22.18 6.18 -11.92
C GLU A 110 22.23 6.94 -10.59
N ALA A 111 23.35 7.60 -10.28
CA ALA A 111 23.53 8.38 -9.05
C ALA A 111 22.54 9.55 -8.91
N CYS A 112 21.99 10.02 -10.03
CA CYS A 112 20.98 11.07 -10.07
C CYS A 112 19.55 10.53 -9.95
N LEU A 113 19.38 9.21 -9.80
CA LEU A 113 18.11 8.54 -9.63
C LEU A 113 18.05 7.89 -8.24
N MET A 114 16.88 7.98 -7.63
CA MET A 114 16.56 7.23 -6.43
C MET A 114 15.20 6.57 -6.57
N GLU A 115 14.97 5.50 -5.81
CA GLU A 115 13.63 4.95 -5.65
C GLU A 115 12.75 6.02 -4.99
N PRO A 116 11.51 6.20 -5.47
CA PRO A 116 10.56 7.10 -4.82
C PRO A 116 10.33 6.62 -3.39
N PRO A 117 10.15 7.54 -2.43
CA PRO A 117 9.76 7.16 -1.09
C PRO A 117 8.48 6.32 -1.17
N ALA A 118 8.41 5.24 -0.39
CA ALA A 118 7.24 4.36 -0.37
C ALA A 118 6.00 5.19 -0.04
N GLN A 119 5.15 5.41 -1.04
CA GLN A 119 3.91 6.15 -0.87
C GLN A 119 2.94 5.27 -0.08
N LYS A 120 2.60 5.67 1.14
CA LYS A 120 1.71 4.91 2.03
C LYS A 120 0.29 4.76 1.48
N PHE A 121 -0.18 5.74 0.70
CA PHE A 121 -1.52 5.75 0.12
C PHE A 121 -1.48 5.88 -1.39
N ALA A 122 -1.97 4.90 -2.13
CA ALA A 122 -2.02 4.96 -3.59
C ALA A 122 -2.93 6.10 -4.11
N ASN A 123 -2.67 6.59 -5.32
CA ASN A 123 -3.58 7.51 -5.99
C ASN A 123 -4.92 6.80 -6.26
N GLY A 124 -6.03 7.49 -6.02
CA GLY A 124 -7.38 6.93 -6.03
C GLY A 124 -7.81 6.32 -4.69
N ALA A 125 -6.91 6.13 -3.72
CA ALA A 125 -7.29 5.63 -2.41
C ALA A 125 -8.19 6.61 -1.67
N THR A 126 -9.25 6.10 -1.05
CA THR A 126 -10.09 6.89 -0.14
C THR A 126 -9.47 6.88 1.25
N VAL A 127 -9.35 8.06 1.85
CA VAL A 127 -8.78 8.28 3.19
C VAL A 127 -9.68 9.20 4.00
N THR A 128 -9.65 9.09 5.33
CA THR A 128 -10.23 10.04 6.27
C THR A 128 -9.15 10.99 6.78
N ILE A 129 -9.44 12.28 6.77
CA ILE A 129 -8.57 13.33 7.27
C ILE A 129 -8.75 13.46 8.79
N ARG A 130 -7.66 13.66 9.53
CA ARG A 130 -7.68 13.81 10.98
C ARG A 130 -6.44 14.52 11.53
N GLY A 131 -6.49 14.90 12.81
CA GLY A 131 -5.32 15.41 13.53
C GLY A 131 -4.79 16.75 13.00
N LEU A 132 -5.58 17.46 12.20
CA LEU A 132 -5.27 18.83 11.80
C LEU A 132 -5.67 19.77 12.94
N ASN A 133 -4.69 20.47 13.50
CA ASN A 133 -4.88 21.38 14.64
C ASN A 133 -4.91 22.86 14.23
N SER A 134 -4.70 23.18 12.96
CA SER A 134 -4.78 24.55 12.47
C SER A 134 -6.24 24.99 12.34
N ALA A 135 -6.52 26.29 12.50
CA ALA A 135 -7.87 26.84 12.36
C ALA A 135 -8.52 26.50 11.01
N ALA A 136 -7.73 26.51 9.92
CA ALA A 136 -8.19 26.13 8.59
C ALA A 136 -8.33 24.61 8.38
N GLY A 137 -7.61 23.80 9.16
CA GLY A 137 -7.56 22.34 9.01
C GLY A 137 -8.52 21.59 9.92
N ALA A 138 -8.80 22.10 11.12
CA ALA A 138 -9.71 21.46 12.08
C ALA A 138 -11.10 21.12 11.49
N PRO A 139 -11.73 21.96 10.65
CA PRO A 139 -13.02 21.64 10.01
C PRO A 139 -12.95 20.50 8.98
N LEU A 140 -11.74 20.07 8.60
CA LEU A 140 -11.53 18.96 7.67
C LEU A 140 -11.39 17.62 8.40
N ASN A 141 -11.18 17.62 9.71
CA ASN A 141 -11.10 16.38 10.49
C ASN A 141 -12.43 15.62 10.44
N GLY A 142 -12.36 14.33 10.16
CA GLY A 142 -13.51 13.45 9.99
C GLY A 142 -14.03 13.39 8.55
N LYS A 143 -13.64 14.32 7.67
CA LYS A 143 -14.04 14.26 6.24
C LYS A 143 -13.26 13.19 5.49
N MET A 144 -13.91 12.59 4.50
CA MET A 144 -13.29 11.64 3.57
C MET A 144 -12.76 12.38 2.34
N ALA A 145 -11.64 11.89 1.80
CA ALA A 145 -11.03 12.42 0.59
C ALA A 145 -10.45 11.30 -0.26
N THR A 146 -10.36 11.53 -1.57
CA THR A 146 -9.66 10.65 -2.52
C THR A 146 -8.28 11.22 -2.80
N VAL A 147 -7.24 10.40 -2.65
CA VAL A 147 -5.85 10.79 -2.95
C VAL A 147 -5.71 11.04 -4.45
N ILE A 148 -5.29 12.24 -4.85
CA ILE A 148 -5.02 12.57 -6.25
C ILE A 148 -3.53 12.33 -6.56
N SER A 149 -2.66 12.91 -5.72
CA SER A 149 -1.22 12.84 -5.91
C SER A 149 -0.48 13.08 -4.59
N TYR A 150 0.79 12.66 -4.54
CA TYR A 150 1.71 12.96 -3.45
C TYR A 150 2.73 14.00 -3.92
N GLY A 151 2.81 15.12 -3.22
CA GLY A 151 3.85 16.12 -3.41
C GLY A 151 5.12 15.70 -2.68
N GLU A 152 6.15 15.29 -3.41
CA GLU A 152 7.42 14.87 -2.80
C GLU A 152 8.16 16.03 -2.13
N SER A 153 8.04 17.25 -2.68
CA SER A 153 8.71 18.45 -2.16
C SER A 153 8.14 18.93 -0.83
N ASP A 154 6.82 18.83 -0.62
CA ASP A 154 6.15 19.25 0.62
C ASP A 154 5.75 18.07 1.52
N ARG A 155 6.00 16.83 1.06
CA ARG A 155 5.60 15.57 1.71
C ARG A 155 4.13 15.55 2.10
N LYS A 156 3.27 16.12 1.25
CA LYS A 156 1.82 16.18 1.46
C LYS A 156 1.08 15.49 0.34
N TYR A 157 -0.02 14.85 0.67
CA TYR A 157 -0.97 14.33 -0.31
C TYR A 157 -1.92 15.45 -0.72
N ALA A 158 -2.04 15.68 -2.03
CA ALA A 158 -3.14 16.42 -2.60
C ALA A 158 -4.33 15.48 -2.74
N MET A 159 -5.47 15.86 -2.17
CA MET A 159 -6.64 15.01 -2.09
C MET A 159 -7.91 15.80 -2.35
N GLN A 160 -8.87 15.13 -2.98
CA GLN A 160 -10.19 15.69 -3.29
C GLN A 160 -11.16 15.29 -2.19
N LEU A 161 -11.74 16.25 -1.47
CA LEU A 161 -12.77 15.95 -0.47
C LEU A 161 -14.00 15.30 -1.15
N LEU A 162 -14.54 14.23 -0.58
CA LEU A 162 -15.76 13.59 -1.11
C LEU A 162 -16.95 14.54 -0.94
N GLY A 163 -17.73 14.74 -2.02
CA GLY A 163 -18.89 15.64 -2.03
C GLY A 163 -18.55 17.13 -2.20
N GLU A 164 -17.27 17.49 -2.31
CA GLU A 164 -16.82 18.85 -2.60
C GLU A 164 -15.89 18.83 -3.82
N SER A 165 -15.78 19.93 -4.57
CA SER A 165 -14.80 20.10 -5.67
C SER A 165 -13.46 20.67 -5.19
N ARG A 166 -13.29 20.81 -3.87
CA ARG A 166 -12.10 21.38 -3.24
C ARG A 166 -10.98 20.35 -3.05
N THR A 167 -9.80 20.66 -3.60
CA THR A 167 -8.57 19.92 -3.29
C THR A 167 -7.89 20.48 -2.04
N VAL A 168 -7.39 19.60 -1.18
CA VAL A 168 -6.63 19.96 0.04
C VAL A 168 -5.31 19.22 0.08
N LYS A 169 -4.29 19.86 0.68
CA LYS A 169 -2.97 19.25 0.91
C LYS A 169 -2.80 18.87 2.36
N VAL A 170 -2.60 17.58 2.64
CA VAL A 170 -2.56 17.04 4.00
C VAL A 170 -1.33 16.15 4.18
N ARG A 171 -0.70 16.21 5.36
CA ARG A 171 0.44 15.35 5.69
C ARG A 171 0.00 13.90 5.86
N GLU A 172 0.90 12.97 5.61
CA GLU A 172 0.64 11.53 5.74
C GLU A 172 0.07 11.14 7.11
N ASP A 173 0.62 11.68 8.20
CA ASP A 173 0.19 11.36 9.57
C ASP A 173 -1.27 11.77 9.88
N CYS A 174 -1.81 12.69 9.08
CA CYS A 174 -3.17 13.18 9.17
C CYS A 174 -4.15 12.36 8.33
N LEU A 175 -3.71 11.26 7.70
CA LEU A 175 -4.53 10.40 6.86
C LEU A 175 -4.73 9.02 7.48
N MET A 176 -5.88 8.43 7.21
CA MET A 176 -6.25 7.09 7.66
C MET A 176 -7.08 6.41 6.57
N VAL A 177 -6.80 5.14 6.27
CA VAL A 177 -7.66 4.38 5.36
C VAL A 177 -8.97 4.03 6.11
N PRO A 178 -10.17 4.23 5.54
CA PRO A 178 -11.44 3.94 6.21
C PRO A 178 -11.58 2.49 6.67
N SER A 179 -10.93 1.54 5.99
CA SER A 179 -10.87 0.13 6.38
C SER A 179 -9.99 -0.14 7.60
N GLN A 180 -9.17 0.83 8.04
CA GLN A 180 -8.50 0.80 9.34
C GLN A 180 -9.37 1.39 10.47
N ARG A 181 -10.68 1.51 10.26
CA ARG A 181 -11.59 1.72 11.38
C ARG A 181 -11.82 0.39 12.09
N HIS A 182 -11.39 0.34 13.33
CA HIS A 182 -11.68 -0.80 14.18
C HIS A 182 -13.10 -0.68 14.70
N PRO A 183 -13.93 -1.74 14.58
CA PRO A 183 -15.30 -1.72 15.07
C PRO A 183 -15.34 -1.51 16.58
N ASN A 184 -16.46 -0.99 17.08
CA ASN A 184 -16.72 -0.97 18.51
C ASN A 184 -16.71 -2.42 19.04
N GLY A 185 -16.14 -2.64 20.21
CA GLY A 185 -15.90 -3.98 20.75
C GLY A 185 -14.51 -4.55 20.41
N THR A 186 -13.74 -3.92 19.53
CA THR A 186 -12.39 -4.40 19.20
C THR A 186 -11.48 -4.34 20.43
N LEU A 187 -10.83 -5.47 20.75
CA LEU A 187 -9.83 -5.57 21.80
C LEU A 187 -8.52 -4.93 21.33
N VAL A 188 -7.96 -4.06 22.17
CA VAL A 188 -6.71 -3.36 21.87
C VAL A 188 -5.75 -3.39 23.05
N ARG A 189 -4.45 -3.32 22.78
CA ARG A 189 -3.42 -3.03 23.79
C ARG A 189 -2.84 -1.64 23.55
N VAL A 190 -2.88 -0.83 24.59
CA VAL A 190 -2.41 0.56 24.55
C VAL A 190 -0.89 0.62 24.61
N HIS A 191 -0.24 1.48 23.82
CA HIS A 191 1.20 1.68 23.85
C HIS A 191 1.64 3.08 23.41
N GLY A 192 2.88 3.46 23.77
CA GLY A 192 3.51 4.70 23.30
C GLY A 192 2.86 6.01 23.77
N ILE A 193 2.00 5.99 24.78
CA ILE A 193 1.45 7.18 25.43
C ILE A 193 2.53 7.79 26.33
N THR A 194 2.90 9.04 26.07
CA THR A 194 3.94 9.76 26.83
C THR A 194 3.38 10.54 28.01
N GLY A 195 2.17 11.12 27.88
CA GLY A 195 1.56 11.92 28.95
C GLY A 195 1.00 11.11 30.12
N ARG A 196 0.74 9.82 29.92
CA ARG A 196 0.24 8.88 30.93
C ARG A 196 0.86 7.49 30.71
N PRO A 197 2.15 7.32 31.03
CA PRO A 197 2.88 6.09 30.70
C PRO A 197 2.32 4.85 31.41
N ALA A 198 1.62 5.01 32.54
CA ALA A 198 0.93 3.93 33.26
C ALA A 198 -0.19 3.25 32.45
N LEU A 199 -0.64 3.83 31.33
CA LEU A 199 -1.59 3.21 30.44
C LEU A 199 -0.95 2.25 29.43
N ASN A 200 0.36 2.35 29.20
CA ASN A 200 1.04 1.50 28.24
C ASN A 200 1.08 0.05 28.73
N GLY A 201 0.75 -0.89 27.86
CA GLY A 201 0.60 -2.31 28.15
C GLY A 201 -0.81 -2.72 28.58
N ARG A 202 -1.69 -1.75 28.93
CA ARG A 202 -3.07 -2.07 29.34
C ARG A 202 -3.91 -2.53 28.17
N LEU A 203 -4.80 -3.48 28.47
CA LEU A 203 -5.85 -3.92 27.56
C LEU A 203 -7.05 -2.98 27.66
N GLY A 204 -7.72 -2.77 26.55
CA GLY A 204 -8.97 -2.04 26.51
C GLY A 204 -9.84 -2.43 25.33
N THR A 205 -11.07 -1.94 25.35
CA THR A 205 -12.05 -2.17 24.29
C THR A 205 -12.42 -0.86 23.63
N ILE A 206 -12.43 -0.83 22.30
CA ILE A 206 -12.88 0.36 21.56
C ILE A 206 -14.38 0.55 21.77
N CYS A 207 -14.79 1.71 22.27
CA CYS A 207 -16.18 2.06 22.50
C CYS A 207 -16.75 2.90 21.36
N SER A 208 -15.96 3.87 20.89
CA SER A 208 -16.38 4.81 19.87
C SER A 208 -15.15 5.43 19.18
N PHE A 209 -15.36 6.00 17.99
CA PHE A 209 -14.35 6.82 17.31
C PHE A 209 -14.82 8.25 17.19
N ASN A 210 -14.08 9.17 17.80
CA ASN A 210 -14.33 10.59 17.69
C ASN A 210 -13.68 11.13 16.41
N ALA A 211 -14.48 11.30 15.36
CA ALA A 211 -14.01 11.74 14.05
C ALA A 211 -13.40 13.16 14.04
N ALA A 212 -13.87 14.05 14.91
CA ALA A 212 -13.36 15.41 15.01
C ALA A 212 -11.92 15.46 15.55
N THR A 213 -11.59 14.59 16.51
CA THR A 213 -10.26 14.51 17.12
C THR A 213 -9.37 13.42 16.50
N GLY A 214 -9.96 12.49 15.76
CA GLY A 214 -9.27 11.33 15.19
C GLY A 214 -8.82 10.29 16.21
N ARG A 215 -9.41 10.32 17.42
CA ARG A 215 -9.09 9.45 18.55
C ARG A 215 -10.19 8.42 18.78
N TYR A 216 -9.80 7.24 19.23
CA TYR A 216 -10.70 6.22 19.74
C TYR A 216 -10.93 6.44 21.22
N GLU A 217 -12.17 6.34 21.66
CA GLU A 217 -12.49 6.16 23.07
C GLU A 217 -12.32 4.69 23.40
N VAL A 218 -11.40 4.40 24.31
CA VAL A 218 -11.06 3.05 24.73
C VAL A 218 -11.36 2.92 26.22
N ASP A 219 -12.15 1.91 26.58
CA ASP A 219 -12.34 1.51 27.98
C ASP A 219 -11.21 0.58 28.38
N CYS A 220 -10.26 1.09 29.17
CA CYS A 220 -9.16 0.30 29.70
C CYS A 220 -9.62 -0.55 30.89
N VAL A 221 -9.32 -1.85 30.84
CA VAL A 221 -9.63 -2.81 31.91
C VAL A 221 -8.84 -2.41 33.17
N PRO A 222 -9.44 -2.41 34.37
CA PRO A 222 -8.73 -2.11 35.61
C PRO A 222 -7.57 -3.10 35.82
N ASP A 223 -6.45 -2.57 36.28
CA ASP A 223 -5.34 -3.41 36.75
C ASP A 223 -5.47 -3.54 38.28
N ILE A 224 -5.97 -4.69 38.70
CA ILE A 224 -6.25 -5.01 40.11
C ILE A 224 -4.94 -5.06 40.91
N HIS A 225 -3.81 -5.40 40.27
CA HIS A 225 -2.51 -5.47 40.94
C HIS A 225 -1.84 -4.10 41.05
N ALA A 226 -2.13 -3.18 40.11
CA ALA A 226 -1.61 -1.81 40.14
C ALA A 226 -2.53 -0.81 40.86
N GLY A 227 -3.71 -1.23 41.34
CA GLY A 227 -4.66 -0.35 42.02
C GLY A 227 -5.29 0.71 41.12
N VAL A 228 -5.28 0.50 39.80
CA VAL A 228 -5.75 1.48 38.82
C VAL A 228 -7.17 1.13 38.37
N SER A 229 -8.11 2.05 38.58
CA SER A 229 -9.52 1.87 38.21
C SER A 229 -9.72 1.75 36.68
N ALA A 230 -10.89 1.26 36.30
CA ALA A 230 -11.35 1.38 34.92
C ALA A 230 -11.34 2.86 34.53
N GLU A 231 -10.83 3.16 33.33
CA GLU A 231 -10.78 4.53 32.83
C GLU A 231 -11.04 4.53 31.32
N ARG A 232 -11.90 5.44 30.87
CA ARG A 232 -12.12 5.72 29.45
C ARG A 232 -11.13 6.77 28.98
N VAL A 233 -10.37 6.44 27.95
CA VAL A 233 -9.28 7.29 27.45
C VAL A 233 -9.37 7.50 25.94
N ALA A 234 -9.06 8.72 25.49
CA ALA A 234 -9.07 9.09 24.08
C ALA A 234 -7.67 8.89 23.46
N ILE A 235 -7.50 7.80 22.70
CA ILE A 235 -6.22 7.32 22.20
C ILE A 235 -6.12 7.47 20.69
N LEU A 236 -4.95 7.87 20.18
CA LEU A 236 -4.67 7.83 18.73
C LEU A 236 -4.43 6.38 18.30
N PRO A 237 -4.83 5.94 17.10
CA PRO A 237 -4.60 4.56 16.66
C PRO A 237 -3.15 4.22 16.31
N SER A 238 -2.22 5.17 16.41
CA SER A 238 -0.78 4.85 16.46
C SER A 238 -0.30 4.50 17.87
N LYS A 239 -1.18 4.57 18.87
CA LYS A 239 -0.92 4.40 20.30
C LYS A 239 -1.67 3.20 20.87
N PHE A 240 -2.15 2.31 20.02
CA PHE A 240 -2.64 1.00 20.39
C PHE A 240 -2.41 0.00 19.25
N GLU A 241 -2.32 -1.27 19.60
CA GLU A 241 -2.36 -2.40 18.66
C GLU A 241 -3.69 -3.14 18.83
N VAL A 242 -4.23 -3.68 17.72
CA VAL A 242 -5.41 -4.56 17.79
C VAL A 242 -4.94 -5.96 18.12
N LEU A 243 -5.66 -6.59 19.06
CA LEU A 243 -5.46 -7.98 19.41
C LEU A 243 -6.44 -8.85 18.62
N PRO A 244 -6.02 -10.04 18.17
CA PRO A 244 -6.93 -10.98 17.51
C PRO A 244 -8.07 -11.32 18.47
N SER A 245 -9.29 -11.42 17.93
CA SER A 245 -10.44 -11.91 18.70
C SER A 245 -10.18 -13.35 19.13
N ALA A 246 -10.62 -13.72 20.33
CA ALA A 246 -10.43 -15.07 20.87
C ALA A 246 -11.01 -16.18 19.95
N GLU A 247 -11.93 -15.83 19.05
CA GLU A 247 -12.54 -16.74 18.06
C GLU A 247 -11.61 -17.16 16.91
N GLU A 248 -10.43 -16.54 16.74
CA GLU A 248 -9.47 -16.87 15.66
C GLU A 248 -8.30 -17.77 16.12
N LEU A 249 -8.36 -18.31 17.35
CA LEU A 249 -7.29 -19.11 17.95
C LEU A 249 -7.60 -20.62 18.07
N ASP A 250 -8.67 -21.10 17.45
CA ASP A 250 -9.03 -22.52 17.38
C ASP A 250 -8.62 -23.19 16.06
#